data_AF-A0A3A8UTL6-F1
#
_entry.id   AF-A0A3A8UTL6-F1
#
_cell.length_a   1.000
_cell.length_b   1.000
_cell.length_c   1.000
_cell.angle_alpha   90.00
_cell.angle_beta   90.00
_cell.angle_gamma   90.00
#
_symmetry.space_group_name_H-M   'P 1'
#
loop_
_entity.id
_entity.type
_entity.pdbx_description
1 polymer ?
#
loop_
_entity_poly.entity_id
_entity_poly.type
_entity_poly.pdbx_seq_one_letter_code
_entity_poly.pdbx_strand_id
1 'polypeptide(L)'
;MKKADIAGIFFVAAAMAIFFAGPVHAKEKTLPDGFFVGEASLGGMTQEEAKDAVAAEVKRLEERTVVLEVAGVEATTDAGQLGLSWGNAEAVEDAMAQVSAGNLVQQYMSRKDVEKNPVHIPLETVVDEGKVEAFARAQAEGLMEKPQNAAIVREEGTFRITPGVSGKVLDIAATKVALDQALMDHTGDEVRVSAVVAEREPDIVEEDLASIQDVLGTFTTDFSSSGASRSGNLANGAAKINGHVLLPGETLSGYECMHPFTTANGYYTAAAYEGGRVVDSIGGGVCQIATTLYNAALRAELEITQRQNHSMIVGYVKPSMDAAIAGTVKDIKITNNYSTPIYVEGYTKDRKLTFTIYGKETRPANRTVEYVSETLSSFSAGAPTEQLDPSMAPGARRQVQSAHRGVKSRLWKVVTVDGVETERTLLHTDTYNASKAIVLVGPPVAPPAPAVPEQPPVVPAQPDESQTSQQEGTQPSAAEGTDRGPGVAAPETTGASQPAVQAEPQAPAQPEASAPPETSAQIPVPAETPAPVPEGNAAPEAGM
;
A
#
# COMPACT_ATOMS: atom_id res chain seq x y z
N MET A 1 -30.02 17.51 -111.67
CA MET A 1 -31.23 17.44 -110.81
C MET A 1 -31.30 16.04 -110.20
N LYS A 2 -31.76 15.77 -108.97
CA LYS A 2 -31.91 16.57 -107.73
C LYS A 2 -32.03 15.57 -106.53
N LYS A 3 -32.15 16.03 -105.27
CA LYS A 3 -32.26 15.22 -104.02
C LYS A 3 -33.28 15.84 -103.04
N ALA A 4 -33.51 15.18 -101.88
CA ALA A 4 -34.30 15.57 -100.66
C ALA A 4 -35.85 15.45 -100.78
N ASP A 5 -36.68 15.17 -99.73
CA ASP A 5 -36.59 14.62 -98.34
C ASP A 5 -38.02 14.06 -97.95
N ILE A 6 -38.58 13.77 -96.75
CA ILE A 6 -38.34 14.06 -95.29
C ILE A 6 -39.00 12.95 -94.37
N ALA A 7 -39.49 13.22 -93.13
CA ALA A 7 -39.75 12.19 -92.07
C ALA A 7 -40.99 12.35 -91.12
N GLY A 8 -41.41 11.25 -90.46
CA GLY A 8 -41.91 11.17 -89.05
C GLY A 8 -43.44 11.07 -88.73
N ILE A 9 -43.84 10.22 -87.73
CA ILE A 9 -44.94 10.34 -86.69
C ILE A 9 -45.22 9.00 -85.93
N PHE A 10 -46.04 9.01 -84.85
CA PHE A 10 -46.13 8.04 -83.72
C PHE A 10 -47.60 7.68 -83.30
N PHE A 11 -47.76 6.66 -82.42
CA PHE A 11 -48.84 6.42 -81.41
C PHE A 11 -50.21 5.72 -81.73
N VAL A 12 -50.83 5.17 -80.65
CA VAL A 12 -52.19 4.57 -80.44
C VAL A 12 -52.36 3.11 -80.96
N ALA A 13 -52.42 2.03 -80.14
CA ALA A 13 -53.35 1.57 -79.07
C ALA A 13 -54.68 0.96 -79.60
N ALA A 14 -55.37 0.00 -78.97
CA ALA A 14 -55.12 -0.87 -77.79
C ALA A 14 -55.39 -2.36 -78.20
N ALA A 15 -55.97 -3.35 -77.47
CA ALA A 15 -56.57 -3.60 -76.14
C ALA A 15 -56.70 -5.16 -75.97
N MET A 16 -57.15 -5.84 -74.90
CA MET A 16 -57.43 -5.59 -73.46
C MET A 16 -57.66 -6.96 -72.76
N ALA A 17 -57.13 -7.25 -71.56
CA ALA A 17 -57.58 -8.39 -70.72
C ALA A 17 -57.18 -8.27 -69.22
N ILE A 18 -58.19 -8.03 -68.36
CA ILE A 18 -58.23 -8.30 -66.90
C ILE A 18 -57.04 -7.81 -66.05
N PHE A 19 -57.17 -6.58 -65.53
CA PHE A 19 -56.55 -6.18 -64.26
C PHE A 19 -57.29 -6.86 -63.09
N PHE A 20 -56.57 -7.57 -62.21
CA PHE A 20 -57.07 -7.93 -60.87
C PHE A 20 -56.21 -7.26 -59.80
N ALA A 21 -56.23 -5.92 -59.79
CA ALA A 21 -55.65 -5.12 -58.72
C ALA A 21 -56.58 -5.13 -57.50
N GLY A 22 -56.53 -6.22 -56.72
CA GLY A 22 -56.83 -6.12 -55.29
C GLY A 22 -55.79 -5.20 -54.62
N PRO A 23 -56.08 -4.69 -53.41
CA PRO A 23 -55.06 -3.99 -52.64
C PRO A 23 -53.97 -5.00 -52.26
N VAL A 24 -52.87 -4.99 -53.02
CA VAL A 24 -51.62 -5.64 -52.61
C VAL A 24 -51.14 -4.87 -51.38
N HIS A 25 -51.64 -5.30 -50.22
CA HIS A 25 -50.93 -5.13 -48.96
C HIS A 25 -49.51 -5.60 -49.26
N ALA A 26 -48.52 -4.76 -48.96
CA ALA A 26 -47.14 -5.13 -49.14
C ALA A 26 -46.92 -6.38 -48.30
N LYS A 27 -46.78 -7.54 -48.96
CA LYS A 27 -46.25 -8.72 -48.28
C LYS A 27 -44.90 -8.28 -47.72
N GLU A 28 -44.75 -8.41 -46.42
CA GLU A 28 -43.48 -8.14 -45.76
C GLU A 28 -42.40 -8.99 -46.40
N LYS A 29 -41.15 -8.50 -46.38
CA LYS A 29 -40.05 -9.17 -47.07
C LYS A 29 -39.70 -10.45 -46.33
N THR A 30 -40.32 -11.56 -46.76
CA THR A 30 -40.02 -12.89 -46.25
C THR A 30 -38.77 -13.46 -46.91
N LEU A 31 -37.96 -14.15 -46.13
CA LEU A 31 -36.77 -14.87 -46.57
C LEU A 31 -37.14 -16.00 -47.55
N PRO A 32 -36.22 -16.34 -48.47
CA PRO A 32 -36.44 -17.41 -49.43
C PRO A 32 -36.40 -18.80 -48.76
N ASP A 33 -37.15 -19.74 -49.32
CA ASP A 33 -37.04 -21.15 -48.97
C ASP A 33 -35.61 -21.65 -49.24
N GLY A 34 -35.00 -22.31 -48.26
CA GLY A 34 -33.60 -22.74 -48.31
C GLY A 34 -32.59 -21.84 -47.56
N PHE A 35 -33.05 -20.88 -46.75
CA PHE A 35 -32.20 -20.12 -45.83
C PHE A 35 -32.22 -20.75 -44.42
N PHE A 36 -31.05 -21.07 -43.87
CA PHE A 36 -30.86 -21.78 -42.60
C PHE A 36 -29.82 -21.10 -41.69
N VAL A 37 -30.07 -21.14 -40.38
CA VAL A 37 -29.10 -20.75 -39.33
C VAL A 37 -29.00 -21.90 -38.33
N GLY A 38 -27.83 -22.55 -38.25
CA GLY A 38 -27.71 -23.86 -37.61
C GLY A 38 -28.64 -24.88 -38.29
N GLU A 39 -29.48 -25.55 -37.50
CA GLU A 39 -30.56 -26.43 -38.01
C GLU A 39 -31.89 -25.70 -38.27
N ALA A 40 -32.02 -24.43 -37.86
CA ALA A 40 -33.28 -23.69 -37.98
C ALA A 40 -33.54 -23.24 -39.44
N SER A 41 -34.66 -23.68 -40.01
CA SER A 41 -35.15 -23.25 -41.32
C SER A 41 -35.91 -21.92 -41.22
N LEU A 42 -35.36 -20.85 -41.79
CA LEU A 42 -35.92 -19.50 -41.74
C LEU A 42 -36.70 -19.12 -43.02
N GLY A 43 -36.82 -20.05 -43.97
CA GLY A 43 -37.58 -19.85 -45.22
C GLY A 43 -39.05 -19.49 -44.97
N GLY A 44 -39.52 -18.45 -45.66
CA GLY A 44 -40.90 -17.95 -45.54
C GLY A 44 -41.15 -17.01 -44.35
N MET A 45 -40.23 -16.88 -43.40
CA MET A 45 -40.30 -15.94 -42.28
C MET A 45 -39.91 -14.52 -42.71
N THR A 46 -40.48 -13.48 -42.08
CA THR A 46 -39.90 -12.12 -42.11
C THR A 46 -38.59 -12.05 -41.34
N GLN A 47 -37.84 -10.95 -41.47
CA GLN A 47 -36.58 -10.78 -40.72
C GLN A 47 -36.78 -10.71 -39.20
N GLU A 48 -37.91 -10.16 -38.71
CA GLU A 48 -38.26 -10.15 -37.29
C GLU A 48 -38.55 -11.58 -36.80
N GLU A 49 -39.46 -12.30 -37.47
CA GLU A 49 -39.80 -13.70 -37.14
C GLU A 49 -38.57 -14.63 -37.22
N ALA A 50 -37.64 -14.37 -38.14
CA ALA A 50 -36.40 -15.11 -38.27
C ALA A 50 -35.41 -14.82 -37.12
N LYS A 51 -35.31 -13.57 -36.65
CA LYS A 51 -34.55 -13.23 -35.43
C LYS A 51 -35.17 -13.88 -34.20
N ASP A 52 -36.50 -13.81 -34.04
CA ASP A 52 -37.22 -14.45 -32.94
C ASP A 52 -37.03 -15.98 -32.94
N ALA A 53 -37.03 -16.62 -34.12
CA ALA A 53 -36.79 -18.06 -34.25
C ALA A 53 -35.38 -18.46 -33.82
N VAL A 54 -34.33 -17.72 -34.23
CA VAL A 54 -32.96 -18.00 -33.79
C VAL A 54 -32.76 -17.64 -32.32
N ALA A 55 -33.37 -16.56 -31.82
CA ALA A 55 -33.33 -16.20 -30.40
C ALA A 55 -34.03 -17.25 -29.52
N ALA A 56 -35.11 -17.88 -29.99
CA ALA A 56 -35.76 -19.00 -29.31
C ALA A 56 -34.86 -20.25 -29.24
N GLU A 57 -34.10 -20.53 -30.30
CA GLU A 57 -33.12 -21.62 -30.31
C GLU A 57 -31.92 -21.33 -29.41
N VAL A 58 -31.36 -20.10 -29.44
CA VAL A 58 -30.30 -19.68 -28.50
C VAL A 58 -30.79 -19.80 -27.06
N LYS A 59 -32.04 -19.44 -26.77
CA LYS A 59 -32.64 -19.65 -25.45
C LYS A 59 -32.79 -21.14 -25.08
N ARG A 60 -33.11 -22.04 -26.02
CA ARG A 60 -33.05 -23.49 -25.78
C ARG A 60 -31.63 -23.92 -25.40
N LEU A 61 -30.61 -23.33 -26.03
CA LEU A 61 -29.21 -23.60 -25.71
C LEU A 61 -28.80 -23.03 -24.33
N GLU A 62 -29.36 -21.89 -23.89
CA GLU A 62 -29.15 -21.34 -22.52
C GLU A 62 -29.62 -22.31 -21.42
N GLU A 63 -30.67 -23.09 -21.68
CA GLU A 63 -31.25 -24.08 -20.76
C GLU A 63 -30.46 -25.43 -20.74
N ARG A 64 -29.38 -25.57 -21.52
CA ARG A 64 -28.54 -26.79 -21.52
C ARG A 64 -27.66 -26.88 -20.27
N THR A 65 -27.52 -28.10 -19.77
CA THR A 65 -26.68 -28.45 -18.63
C THR A 65 -25.21 -28.51 -19.05
N VAL A 66 -24.35 -27.68 -18.46
CA VAL A 66 -22.90 -27.73 -18.62
C VAL A 66 -22.28 -28.42 -17.41
N VAL A 67 -21.54 -29.51 -17.66
CA VAL A 67 -20.73 -30.22 -16.67
C VAL A 67 -19.26 -29.88 -16.90
N LEU A 68 -18.68 -29.13 -15.98
CA LEU A 68 -17.26 -28.78 -15.96
C LEU A 68 -16.52 -29.73 -15.00
N GLU A 69 -15.60 -30.54 -15.52
CA GLU A 69 -14.72 -31.37 -14.71
C GLU A 69 -13.47 -30.55 -14.32
N VAL A 70 -13.33 -30.23 -13.03
CA VAL A 70 -12.16 -29.53 -12.48
C VAL A 70 -11.33 -30.53 -11.68
N ALA A 71 -10.16 -30.91 -12.20
CA ALA A 71 -9.21 -31.82 -11.54
C ALA A 71 -9.83 -33.15 -11.02
N GLY A 72 -10.78 -33.72 -11.76
CA GLY A 72 -11.50 -34.95 -11.39
C GLY A 72 -12.75 -34.75 -10.52
N VAL A 73 -13.17 -33.51 -10.27
CA VAL A 73 -14.45 -33.17 -9.63
C VAL A 73 -15.40 -32.60 -10.69
N GLU A 74 -16.52 -33.26 -10.93
CA GLU A 74 -17.59 -32.74 -11.80
C GLU A 74 -18.40 -31.65 -11.07
N ALA A 75 -18.58 -30.50 -11.70
CA ALA A 75 -19.45 -29.41 -11.25
C ALA A 75 -20.44 -29.03 -12.36
N THR A 76 -21.68 -28.69 -11.98
CA THR A 76 -22.80 -28.52 -12.93
C THR A 76 -23.39 -27.11 -12.85
N THR A 77 -23.73 -26.54 -14.01
CA THR A 77 -24.39 -25.24 -14.17
C THR A 77 -25.19 -25.20 -15.48
N ASP A 78 -25.98 -24.17 -15.73
CA ASP A 78 -26.69 -23.98 -17.00
C ASP A 78 -25.89 -23.05 -17.92
N ALA A 79 -25.94 -23.26 -19.24
CA ALA A 79 -25.19 -22.43 -20.19
C ALA A 79 -25.54 -20.92 -20.09
N GLY A 80 -26.81 -20.59 -19.80
CA GLY A 80 -27.23 -19.21 -19.52
C GLY A 80 -26.61 -18.58 -18.26
N GLN A 81 -26.29 -19.39 -17.23
CA GLN A 81 -25.55 -18.92 -16.05
C GLN A 81 -24.11 -18.55 -16.42
N LEU A 82 -23.49 -19.29 -17.33
CA LEU A 82 -22.19 -18.97 -17.95
C LEU A 82 -22.27 -17.84 -19.00
N GLY A 83 -23.46 -17.30 -19.26
CA GLY A 83 -23.66 -16.19 -20.17
C GLY A 83 -23.51 -16.57 -21.64
N LEU A 84 -23.98 -17.77 -22.01
CA LEU A 84 -24.20 -18.11 -23.40
C LEU A 84 -24.96 -17.00 -24.13
N SER A 85 -24.49 -16.63 -25.31
CA SER A 85 -25.07 -15.60 -26.16
C SER A 85 -24.80 -15.88 -27.62
N TRP A 86 -25.54 -15.22 -28.52
CA TRP A 86 -25.40 -15.38 -29.96
C TRP A 86 -24.20 -14.58 -30.49
N GLY A 87 -23.12 -15.28 -30.84
CA GLY A 87 -21.84 -14.66 -31.22
C GLY A 87 -21.82 -14.03 -32.61
N ASN A 88 -22.59 -14.55 -33.57
CA ASN A 88 -22.58 -14.09 -34.98
C ASN A 88 -23.89 -13.42 -35.45
N ALA A 89 -24.67 -12.83 -34.54
CA ALA A 89 -25.96 -12.21 -34.82
C ALA A 89 -25.92 -11.15 -35.94
N GLU A 90 -24.90 -10.28 -35.94
CA GLU A 90 -24.71 -9.23 -36.97
C GLU A 90 -24.47 -9.82 -38.36
N ALA A 91 -23.65 -10.88 -38.47
CA ALA A 91 -23.37 -11.55 -39.73
C ALA A 91 -24.60 -12.27 -40.31
N VAL A 92 -25.47 -12.81 -39.44
CA VAL A 92 -26.75 -13.42 -39.84
C VAL A 92 -27.73 -12.33 -40.28
N GLU A 93 -27.81 -11.19 -39.58
CA GLU A 93 -28.62 -10.04 -39.98
C GLU A 93 -28.19 -9.48 -41.35
N ASP A 94 -26.89 -9.29 -41.57
CA ASP A 94 -26.35 -8.83 -42.86
C ASP A 94 -26.69 -9.80 -44.00
N ALA A 95 -26.59 -11.12 -43.77
CA ALA A 95 -26.97 -12.12 -44.76
C ALA A 95 -28.49 -12.09 -45.07
N MET A 96 -29.34 -11.99 -44.03
CA MET A 96 -30.79 -11.81 -44.18
C MET A 96 -31.12 -10.50 -44.92
N ALA A 97 -30.35 -9.43 -44.70
CA ALA A 97 -30.51 -8.14 -45.35
C ALA A 97 -30.07 -8.18 -46.82
N GLN A 98 -28.93 -8.79 -47.12
CA GLN A 98 -28.38 -8.93 -48.47
C GLN A 98 -29.33 -9.71 -49.40
N VAL A 99 -29.89 -10.82 -48.92
CA VAL A 99 -30.89 -11.61 -49.65
C VAL A 99 -32.20 -10.83 -49.88
N SER A 100 -32.54 -9.93 -48.96
CA SER A 100 -33.73 -9.06 -49.00
C SER A 100 -33.51 -7.71 -49.71
N ALA A 101 -32.30 -7.43 -50.18
CA ALA A 101 -31.88 -6.15 -50.75
C ALA A 101 -32.35 -5.92 -52.20
N GLY A 102 -32.06 -4.74 -52.74
CA GLY A 102 -32.27 -4.44 -54.16
C GLY A 102 -33.74 -4.28 -54.60
N ASN A 103 -33.95 -4.36 -55.91
CA ASN A 103 -35.26 -4.24 -56.55
C ASN A 103 -35.97 -5.61 -56.69
N LEU A 104 -37.25 -5.58 -57.08
CA LEU A 104 -38.11 -6.77 -57.20
C LEU A 104 -37.54 -7.87 -58.13
N VAL A 105 -36.77 -7.51 -59.15
CA VAL A 105 -36.14 -8.48 -60.08
C VAL A 105 -34.91 -9.11 -59.44
N GLN A 106 -34.13 -8.35 -58.68
CA GLN A 106 -33.00 -8.86 -57.89
C GLN A 106 -33.49 -9.83 -56.81
N GLN A 107 -34.51 -9.45 -56.03
CA GLN A 107 -35.12 -10.31 -54.99
C GLN A 107 -35.70 -11.61 -55.58
N TYR A 108 -36.26 -11.57 -56.79
CA TYR A 108 -36.72 -12.77 -57.48
C TYR A 108 -35.55 -13.70 -57.88
N MET A 109 -34.43 -13.15 -58.37
CA MET A 109 -33.24 -13.93 -58.69
C MET A 109 -32.59 -14.50 -57.42
N SER A 110 -32.35 -13.69 -56.39
CA SER A 110 -31.81 -14.16 -55.10
C SER A 110 -32.62 -15.33 -54.54
N ARG A 111 -33.96 -15.23 -54.51
CA ARG A 111 -34.81 -16.34 -54.07
C ARG A 111 -34.66 -17.58 -54.96
N LYS A 112 -34.64 -17.44 -56.29
CA LYS A 112 -34.48 -18.57 -57.22
C LYS A 112 -33.10 -19.20 -57.24
N ASP A 113 -32.09 -18.55 -56.66
CA ASP A 113 -30.75 -19.12 -56.50
C ASP A 113 -30.54 -19.73 -55.11
N VAL A 114 -31.16 -19.20 -54.04
CA VAL A 114 -31.23 -19.87 -52.72
C VAL A 114 -32.11 -21.13 -52.77
N GLU A 115 -33.23 -21.12 -53.50
CA GLU A 115 -34.05 -22.32 -53.76
C GLU A 115 -33.28 -23.48 -54.43
N LYS A 116 -32.14 -23.19 -55.08
CA LYS A 116 -31.26 -24.18 -55.73
C LYS A 116 -30.01 -24.49 -54.93
N ASN A 117 -29.46 -23.48 -54.25
CA ASN A 117 -28.24 -23.54 -53.46
C ASN A 117 -28.56 -22.99 -52.07
N PRO A 118 -29.06 -23.84 -51.15
CA PRO A 118 -29.42 -23.42 -49.81
C PRO A 118 -28.29 -22.66 -49.10
N VAL A 119 -28.65 -21.59 -48.40
CA VAL A 119 -27.73 -20.78 -47.61
C VAL A 119 -27.76 -21.33 -46.19
N HIS A 120 -26.63 -21.90 -45.75
CA HIS A 120 -26.43 -22.36 -44.39
C HIS A 120 -25.42 -21.44 -43.70
N ILE A 121 -25.85 -20.78 -42.63
CA ILE A 121 -25.00 -20.00 -41.73
C ILE A 121 -24.85 -20.81 -40.43
N PRO A 122 -23.64 -21.00 -39.87
CA PRO A 122 -23.51 -21.64 -38.57
C PRO A 122 -24.21 -20.78 -37.50
N LEU A 123 -24.85 -21.41 -36.52
CA LEU A 123 -25.21 -20.73 -35.28
C LEU A 123 -23.97 -20.74 -34.39
N GLU A 124 -23.31 -19.60 -34.23
CA GLU A 124 -22.17 -19.46 -33.33
C GLU A 124 -22.66 -18.94 -31.98
N THR A 125 -22.33 -19.67 -30.91
CA THR A 125 -22.59 -19.28 -29.53
C THR A 125 -21.28 -18.99 -28.81
N VAL A 126 -21.30 -18.02 -27.89
CA VAL A 126 -20.14 -17.66 -27.06
C VAL A 126 -20.58 -17.48 -25.61
N VAL A 127 -19.76 -17.95 -24.67
CA VAL A 127 -19.97 -17.69 -23.23
C VAL A 127 -19.19 -16.46 -22.76
N ASP A 128 -19.68 -15.83 -21.69
CA ASP A 128 -19.08 -14.65 -21.08
C ASP A 128 -17.84 -15.03 -20.26
N GLU A 129 -16.71 -14.39 -20.55
CA GLU A 129 -15.42 -14.71 -19.93
C GLU A 129 -15.43 -14.49 -18.41
N GLY A 130 -16.09 -13.44 -17.91
CA GLY A 130 -16.15 -13.13 -16.48
C GLY A 130 -17.02 -14.10 -15.69
N LYS A 131 -18.13 -14.57 -16.27
CA LYS A 131 -18.98 -15.62 -15.70
C LYS A 131 -18.30 -16.99 -15.69
N VAL A 132 -17.62 -17.35 -16.79
CA VAL A 132 -16.80 -18.58 -16.86
C VAL A 132 -15.66 -18.53 -15.85
N GLU A 133 -14.96 -17.39 -15.74
CA GLU A 133 -13.93 -17.19 -14.73
C GLU A 133 -14.49 -17.35 -13.31
N ALA A 134 -15.58 -16.65 -12.99
CA ALA A 134 -16.18 -16.69 -11.65
C ALA A 134 -16.67 -18.10 -11.26
N PHE A 135 -17.34 -18.80 -12.17
CA PHE A 135 -17.79 -20.18 -11.94
C PHE A 135 -16.60 -21.12 -11.78
N ALA A 136 -15.68 -21.14 -12.74
CA ALA A 136 -14.60 -22.12 -12.74
C ALA A 136 -13.58 -21.87 -11.61
N ARG A 137 -13.35 -20.61 -11.20
CA ARG A 137 -12.58 -20.29 -9.98
C ARG A 137 -13.26 -20.80 -8.70
N ALA A 138 -14.59 -20.70 -8.60
CA ALA A 138 -15.32 -21.18 -7.44
C ALA A 138 -15.28 -22.72 -7.33
N GLN A 139 -15.41 -23.44 -8.45
CA GLN A 139 -15.27 -24.90 -8.46
C GLN A 139 -13.82 -25.37 -8.25
N ALA A 140 -12.83 -24.53 -8.58
CA ALA A 140 -11.42 -24.79 -8.34
C ALA A 140 -10.95 -24.49 -6.89
N GLU A 141 -11.80 -23.93 -6.03
CA GLU A 141 -11.42 -23.61 -4.65
C GLU A 141 -11.13 -24.88 -3.84
N GLY A 142 -9.95 -24.93 -3.22
CA GLY A 142 -9.47 -26.12 -2.50
C GLY A 142 -8.95 -27.26 -3.38
N LEU A 143 -9.16 -27.23 -4.70
CA LEU A 143 -8.62 -28.21 -5.66
C LEU A 143 -7.28 -27.79 -6.27
N MET A 144 -6.98 -26.48 -6.26
CA MET A 144 -5.77 -25.91 -6.86
C MET A 144 -4.69 -25.59 -5.83
N GLU A 145 -3.50 -26.16 -6.02
CA GLU A 145 -2.29 -25.85 -5.25
C GLU A 145 -1.65 -24.57 -5.79
N LYS A 146 -1.76 -23.44 -5.07
CA LYS A 146 -1.08 -22.20 -5.49
C LYS A 146 0.44 -22.38 -5.46
N PRO A 147 1.20 -21.81 -6.42
CA PRO A 147 2.65 -21.85 -6.38
C PRO A 147 3.17 -21.14 -5.13
N GLN A 148 4.27 -21.64 -4.57
CA GLN A 148 4.87 -21.14 -3.34
C GLN A 148 6.27 -20.61 -3.64
N ASN A 149 6.47 -19.31 -3.45
CA ASN A 149 7.75 -18.66 -3.71
C ASN A 149 8.87 -19.21 -2.83
N ALA A 150 10.08 -19.28 -3.40
CA ALA A 150 11.28 -19.55 -2.62
C ALA A 150 11.43 -18.51 -1.49
N ALA A 151 11.97 -18.95 -0.36
CA ALA A 151 12.15 -18.12 0.82
C ALA A 151 13.58 -18.23 1.35
N ILE A 152 14.16 -17.12 1.80
CA ILE A 152 15.51 -17.07 2.37
C ILE A 152 15.46 -16.56 3.81
N VAL A 153 16.13 -17.26 4.72
CA VAL A 153 16.29 -16.87 6.12
C VAL A 153 17.77 -16.86 6.50
N ARG A 154 18.15 -15.98 7.43
CA ARG A 154 19.51 -15.93 7.96
C ARG A 154 19.55 -16.45 9.40
N GLU A 155 20.18 -17.60 9.60
CA GLU A 155 20.28 -18.30 10.89
C GLU A 155 21.74 -18.57 11.23
N GLU A 156 22.13 -18.36 12.50
CA GLU A 156 23.48 -18.61 13.02
C GLU A 156 24.65 -17.94 12.23
N GLY A 157 24.32 -16.96 11.37
CA GLY A 157 25.26 -16.26 10.49
C GLY A 157 25.28 -16.75 9.03
N THR A 158 24.50 -17.77 8.69
CA THR A 158 24.44 -18.42 7.37
C THR A 158 23.05 -18.24 6.75
N PHE A 159 22.99 -18.10 5.42
CA PHE A 159 21.72 -18.13 4.70
C PHE A 159 21.23 -19.56 4.47
N ARG A 160 19.93 -19.79 4.68
CA ARG A 160 19.21 -20.98 4.23
C ARG A 160 18.16 -20.54 3.23
N ILE A 161 18.12 -21.16 2.07
CA ILE A 161 17.03 -21.01 1.10
C ILE A 161 16.13 -22.24 1.23
N THR A 162 14.83 -22.01 1.30
CA THR A 162 13.78 -23.00 1.07
C THR A 162 13.38 -22.86 -0.39
N PRO A 163 13.57 -23.89 -1.23
CA PRO A 163 13.18 -23.85 -2.64
C PRO A 163 11.68 -23.57 -2.80
N GLY A 164 11.31 -22.91 -3.89
CA GLY A 164 9.92 -22.72 -4.26
C GLY A 164 9.26 -24.02 -4.72
N VAL A 165 7.93 -24.03 -4.76
CA VAL A 165 7.12 -25.19 -5.17
C VAL A 165 6.17 -24.76 -6.29
N SER A 166 6.25 -25.44 -7.44
CA SER A 166 5.32 -25.27 -8.56
C SER A 166 3.89 -25.52 -8.11
N GLY A 167 2.98 -24.67 -8.58
CA GLY A 167 1.55 -24.80 -8.33
C GLY A 167 0.80 -25.31 -9.55
N LYS A 168 -0.45 -25.70 -9.32
CA LYS A 168 -1.46 -25.96 -10.36
C LYS A 168 -2.46 -24.82 -10.35
N VAL A 169 -2.61 -24.17 -11.49
CA VAL A 169 -3.54 -23.06 -11.69
C VAL A 169 -4.49 -23.40 -12.81
N LEU A 170 -5.74 -22.95 -12.69
CA LEU A 170 -6.71 -23.09 -13.75
C LEU A 170 -6.42 -22.08 -14.87
N ASP A 171 -6.19 -22.56 -16.08
CA ASP A 171 -6.11 -21.74 -17.28
C ASP A 171 -7.54 -21.39 -17.74
N ILE A 172 -7.99 -20.20 -17.34
CA ILE A 172 -9.32 -19.68 -17.64
C ILE A 172 -9.52 -19.53 -19.16
N ALA A 173 -8.49 -19.07 -19.88
CA ALA A 173 -8.58 -18.80 -21.32
C ALA A 173 -8.70 -20.10 -22.12
N ALA A 174 -7.84 -21.09 -21.84
CA ALA A 174 -7.92 -22.41 -22.47
C ALA A 174 -9.20 -23.16 -22.06
N THR A 175 -9.66 -23.02 -20.82
CA THR A 175 -10.96 -23.57 -20.37
C THR A 175 -12.14 -22.93 -21.10
N LYS A 176 -12.12 -21.59 -21.30
CA LYS A 176 -13.15 -20.90 -22.08
C LYS A 176 -13.16 -21.39 -23.54
N VAL A 177 -12.00 -21.51 -24.18
CA VAL A 177 -11.90 -22.01 -25.56
C VAL A 177 -12.42 -23.45 -25.69
N ALA A 178 -12.11 -24.33 -24.74
CA ALA A 178 -12.67 -25.69 -24.71
C ALA A 178 -14.20 -25.70 -24.51
N LEU A 179 -14.73 -24.77 -23.71
CA LEU A 179 -16.16 -24.62 -23.46
C LEU A 179 -16.90 -24.02 -24.66
N ASP A 180 -16.40 -22.96 -25.28
CA ASP A 180 -16.95 -22.40 -26.53
C ASP A 180 -16.99 -23.50 -27.62
N GLN A 181 -15.90 -24.28 -27.78
CA GLN A 181 -15.84 -25.40 -28.73
C GLN A 181 -16.86 -26.51 -28.44
N ALA A 182 -17.07 -26.87 -27.17
CA ALA A 182 -18.05 -27.89 -26.80
C ALA A 182 -19.50 -27.40 -26.98
N LEU A 183 -19.74 -26.09 -26.85
CA LEU A 183 -21.05 -25.46 -27.06
C LEU A 183 -21.40 -25.24 -28.55
N MET A 184 -20.45 -25.41 -29.48
CA MET A 184 -20.72 -25.43 -30.93
C MET A 184 -21.47 -26.69 -31.37
N ASP A 185 -21.44 -27.78 -30.59
CA ASP A 185 -22.36 -28.90 -30.79
C ASP A 185 -23.70 -28.55 -30.13
N HIS A 186 -24.71 -28.28 -30.95
CA HIS A 186 -26.06 -27.89 -30.51
C HIS A 186 -26.94 -29.09 -30.11
N THR A 187 -26.44 -30.32 -30.24
CA THR A 187 -27.20 -31.56 -30.01
C THR A 187 -27.21 -32.00 -28.55
N GLY A 188 -28.33 -32.53 -28.08
CA GLY A 188 -28.51 -33.02 -26.71
C GLY A 188 -28.56 -31.91 -25.64
N ASP A 189 -29.00 -32.30 -24.44
CA ASP A 189 -29.32 -31.37 -23.35
C ASP A 189 -28.16 -31.15 -22.36
N GLU A 190 -27.07 -31.92 -22.50
CA GLU A 190 -25.90 -31.92 -21.61
C GLU A 190 -24.59 -31.76 -22.41
N VAL A 191 -23.69 -30.89 -21.95
CA VAL A 191 -22.35 -30.63 -22.52
C VAL A 191 -21.30 -30.90 -21.45
N ARG A 192 -20.26 -31.68 -21.77
CA ARG A 192 -19.16 -32.02 -20.85
C ARG A 192 -17.85 -31.40 -21.29
N VAL A 193 -17.14 -30.75 -20.37
CA VAL A 193 -15.87 -30.06 -20.63
C VAL A 193 -14.91 -30.33 -19.47
N SER A 194 -13.69 -30.81 -19.75
CA SER A 194 -12.63 -30.88 -18.75
C SER A 194 -11.89 -29.54 -18.70
N ALA A 195 -11.79 -28.96 -17.50
CA ALA A 195 -11.17 -27.66 -17.28
C ALA A 195 -9.64 -27.76 -17.40
N VAL A 196 -9.02 -26.79 -18.07
CA VAL A 196 -7.60 -26.84 -18.43
C VAL A 196 -6.75 -26.40 -17.24
N VAL A 197 -6.03 -27.34 -16.63
CA VAL A 197 -5.12 -27.06 -15.50
C VAL A 197 -3.68 -26.95 -16.02
N ALA A 198 -3.07 -25.79 -15.80
CA ALA A 198 -1.68 -25.53 -16.11
C ALA A 198 -0.81 -25.65 -14.85
N GLU A 199 0.42 -26.16 -15.01
CA GLU A 199 1.46 -25.98 -13.99
C GLU A 199 2.05 -24.57 -14.10
N ARG A 200 2.27 -23.91 -12.96
CA ARG A 200 2.88 -22.60 -12.87
C ARG A 200 4.02 -22.64 -11.86
N GLU A 201 5.21 -22.27 -12.30
CA GLU A 201 6.36 -22.04 -11.43
C GLU A 201 6.12 -20.83 -10.49
N PRO A 202 6.77 -20.79 -9.31
CA PRO A 202 6.70 -19.64 -8.42
C PRO A 202 7.27 -18.36 -9.02
N ASP A 203 6.82 -17.21 -8.51
CA ASP A 203 7.26 -15.89 -8.98
C ASP A 203 8.67 -15.52 -8.45
N ILE A 204 9.24 -16.35 -7.56
CA ILE A 204 10.63 -16.28 -7.07
C ILE A 204 11.14 -17.73 -6.91
N VAL A 205 12.27 -18.05 -7.53
CA VAL A 205 12.95 -19.36 -7.44
C VAL A 205 14.19 -19.32 -6.54
N GLU A 206 14.84 -20.47 -6.31
CA GLU A 206 16.05 -20.53 -5.47
C GLU A 206 17.20 -19.74 -6.08
N GLU A 207 17.32 -19.77 -7.41
CA GLU A 207 18.37 -19.11 -8.20
C GLU A 207 18.39 -17.58 -8.05
N ASP A 208 17.22 -16.95 -7.86
CA ASP A 208 17.10 -15.51 -7.62
C ASP A 208 17.79 -15.14 -6.29
N LEU A 209 17.40 -15.87 -5.24
CA LEU A 209 17.83 -15.65 -3.86
C LEU A 209 19.27 -16.11 -3.62
N ALA A 210 19.78 -17.05 -4.41
CA ALA A 210 21.18 -17.52 -4.34
C ALA A 210 22.21 -16.40 -4.61
N SER A 211 21.79 -15.27 -5.18
CA SER A 211 22.63 -14.09 -5.37
C SER A 211 22.90 -13.28 -4.09
N ILE A 212 22.16 -13.53 -3.00
CA ILE A 212 22.24 -12.79 -1.73
C ILE A 212 23.35 -13.39 -0.84
N GLN A 213 24.55 -12.80 -0.89
CA GLN A 213 25.73 -13.32 -0.16
C GLN A 213 26.58 -12.22 0.48
N ASP A 214 26.86 -11.14 -0.23
CA ASP A 214 27.78 -10.08 0.17
C ASP A 214 27.12 -9.07 1.12
N VAL A 215 27.91 -8.48 2.04
CA VAL A 215 27.46 -7.34 2.85
C VAL A 215 27.57 -6.06 2.04
N LEU A 216 26.44 -5.56 1.54
CA LEU A 216 26.39 -4.29 0.83
C LEU A 216 26.52 -3.10 1.80
N GLY A 217 25.92 -3.18 2.98
CA GLY A 217 26.01 -2.11 3.97
C GLY A 217 25.56 -2.52 5.36
N THR A 218 26.30 -2.10 6.39
CA THR A 218 25.93 -2.31 7.80
C THR A 218 25.98 -1.01 8.57
N PHE A 219 25.08 -0.83 9.54
CA PHE A 219 25.18 0.25 10.51
C PHE A 219 24.60 -0.13 11.86
N THR A 220 25.15 0.47 12.92
CA THR A 220 24.81 0.18 14.30
C THR A 220 24.64 1.47 15.09
N THR A 221 23.57 1.58 15.88
CA THR A 221 23.38 2.65 16.86
C THR A 221 23.35 2.09 18.29
N ASP A 222 23.84 2.87 19.25
CA ASP A 222 23.85 2.52 20.67
C ASP A 222 22.53 2.94 21.35
N PHE A 223 22.03 2.11 22.27
CA PHE A 223 20.88 2.44 23.12
C PHE A 223 21.13 2.10 24.61
N SER A 224 22.38 1.99 25.04
CA SER A 224 22.80 1.61 26.41
C SER A 224 22.15 2.42 27.54
N SER A 225 21.84 3.70 27.30
CA SER A 225 21.12 4.59 28.22
C SER A 225 19.60 4.36 28.31
N SER A 226 19.05 3.37 27.61
CA SER A 226 17.61 3.14 27.49
C SER A 226 17.02 2.23 28.56
N GLY A 227 15.89 2.65 29.14
CA GLY A 227 15.04 1.79 29.96
C GLY A 227 14.48 0.57 29.21
N ALA A 228 13.86 -0.34 29.97
CA ALA A 228 13.34 -1.61 29.45
C ALA A 228 12.32 -1.42 28.31
N SER A 229 11.29 -0.58 28.50
CA SER A 229 10.23 -0.30 27.51
C SER A 229 10.79 0.13 26.15
N ARG A 230 11.70 1.11 26.15
CA ARG A 230 12.37 1.60 24.93
C ARG A 230 13.23 0.50 24.29
N SER A 231 13.91 -0.31 25.09
CA SER A 231 14.71 -1.44 24.59
C SER A 231 13.84 -2.51 23.92
N GLY A 232 12.66 -2.82 24.50
CA GLY A 232 11.67 -3.71 23.91
C GLY A 232 11.11 -3.17 22.59
N ASN A 233 10.81 -1.87 22.52
CA ASN A 233 10.37 -1.21 21.28
C ASN A 233 11.40 -1.34 20.15
N LEU A 234 12.70 -1.18 20.46
CA LEU A 234 13.78 -1.33 19.50
C LEU A 234 13.92 -2.79 19.02
N ALA A 235 13.82 -3.76 19.92
CA ALA A 235 13.86 -5.18 19.56
C ALA A 235 12.68 -5.60 18.69
N ASN A 236 11.45 -5.23 19.07
CA ASN A 236 10.22 -5.55 18.34
C ASN A 236 10.22 -4.92 16.93
N GLY A 237 10.51 -3.62 16.82
CA GLY A 237 10.54 -2.95 15.52
C GLY A 237 11.68 -3.40 14.61
N ALA A 238 12.83 -3.84 15.18
CA ALA A 238 13.89 -4.45 14.38
C ALA A 238 13.49 -5.83 13.86
N ALA A 239 12.92 -6.69 14.71
CA ALA A 239 12.43 -8.02 14.32
C ALA A 239 11.32 -7.97 13.25
N LYS A 240 10.54 -6.88 13.21
CA LYS A 240 9.52 -6.62 12.18
C LYS A 240 10.07 -6.19 10.82
N ILE A 241 11.32 -5.72 10.73
CA ILE A 241 11.99 -5.36 9.47
C ILE A 241 12.96 -6.46 9.04
N ASN A 242 13.49 -7.23 9.99
CA ASN A 242 14.34 -8.40 9.73
C ASN A 242 13.66 -9.42 8.81
N GLY A 243 14.42 -9.96 7.86
CA GLY A 243 13.95 -11.03 6.97
C GLY A 243 13.30 -10.54 5.68
N HIS A 244 13.16 -9.22 5.48
CA HIS A 244 12.62 -8.69 4.23
C HIS A 244 13.62 -8.89 3.08
N VAL A 245 13.18 -9.61 2.05
CA VAL A 245 13.76 -9.57 0.71
C VAL A 245 13.16 -8.37 -0.03
N LEU A 246 13.96 -7.70 -0.86
CA LEU A 246 13.47 -6.76 -1.88
C LEU A 246 14.00 -7.20 -3.24
N LEU A 247 13.11 -7.53 -4.18
CA LEU A 247 13.43 -7.73 -5.59
C LEU A 247 13.82 -6.39 -6.26
N PRO A 248 14.43 -6.40 -7.47
CA PRO A 248 14.74 -5.18 -8.21
C PRO A 248 13.52 -4.26 -8.38
N GLY A 249 13.65 -2.99 -7.98
CA GLY A 249 12.61 -1.97 -8.01
C GLY A 249 11.67 -1.95 -6.80
N GLU A 250 11.67 -2.97 -5.94
CA GLU A 250 10.80 -2.99 -4.75
C GLU A 250 11.22 -1.96 -3.69
N THR A 251 10.26 -1.51 -2.88
CA THR A 251 10.45 -0.47 -1.86
C THR A 251 9.96 -0.94 -0.50
N LEU A 252 10.85 -0.93 0.50
CA LEU A 252 10.51 -1.17 1.90
C LEU A 252 10.21 0.15 2.61
N SER A 253 9.09 0.20 3.33
CA SER A 253 8.70 1.30 4.22
C SER A 253 8.95 0.92 5.67
N GLY A 254 9.76 1.71 6.38
CA GLY A 254 10.02 1.50 7.80
C GLY A 254 8.76 1.69 8.67
N TYR A 255 7.83 2.56 8.27
CA TYR A 255 6.55 2.73 8.96
C TYR A 255 5.62 1.52 8.74
N GLU A 256 5.40 1.06 7.50
CA GLU A 256 4.48 -0.05 7.21
C GLU A 256 4.99 -1.39 7.79
N CYS A 257 6.30 -1.63 7.86
CA CYS A 257 6.82 -2.80 8.60
C CYS A 257 6.52 -2.75 10.10
N MET A 258 6.48 -1.55 10.71
CA MET A 258 6.44 -1.39 12.18
C MET A 258 5.07 -1.05 12.76
N HIS A 259 4.14 -0.49 11.98
CA HIS A 259 2.80 -0.16 12.47
C HIS A 259 1.95 -1.43 12.73
N PRO A 260 0.76 -1.33 13.36
CA PRO A 260 0.30 -0.22 14.19
C PRO A 260 1.07 -0.18 15.53
N PHE A 261 1.35 1.02 16.05
CA PHE A 261 2.07 1.19 17.32
C PHE A 261 1.16 0.97 18.54
N THR A 262 0.86 -0.30 18.85
CA THR A 262 -0.02 -0.71 19.94
C THR A 262 0.63 -1.73 20.88
N THR A 263 0.10 -1.86 22.09
CA THR A 263 0.51 -2.89 23.06
C THR A 263 0.25 -4.31 22.55
N ALA A 264 -0.86 -4.52 21.82
CA ALA A 264 -1.15 -5.79 21.15
C ALA A 264 -0.11 -6.15 20.08
N ASN A 265 0.49 -5.16 19.41
CA ASN A 265 1.57 -5.34 18.43
C ASN A 265 2.98 -5.35 19.08
N GLY A 266 3.07 -5.59 20.40
CA GLY A 266 4.33 -5.75 21.12
C GLY A 266 5.04 -4.45 21.55
N TYR A 267 4.39 -3.29 21.45
CA TYR A 267 4.99 -2.00 21.82
C TYR A 267 4.63 -1.53 23.23
N TYR A 268 5.59 -0.86 23.87
CA TYR A 268 5.48 -0.28 25.20
C TYR A 268 5.49 1.25 25.13
N THR A 269 4.86 1.91 26.11
CA THR A 269 5.00 3.35 26.32
C THR A 269 6.43 3.70 26.71
N ALA A 270 7.02 4.67 26.02
CA ALA A 270 8.35 5.21 26.29
C ALA A 270 8.50 6.63 25.72
N ALA A 271 9.53 7.34 26.19
CA ALA A 271 9.85 8.69 25.72
C ALA A 271 10.07 8.76 24.19
N ALA A 272 9.37 9.70 23.56
CA ALA A 272 9.42 10.08 22.16
C ALA A 272 9.57 11.61 22.03
N TYR A 273 9.87 12.09 20.81
CA TYR A 273 9.98 13.53 20.52
C TYR A 273 8.77 14.02 19.71
N GLU A 274 7.99 14.93 20.30
CA GLU A 274 6.81 15.53 19.66
C GLU A 274 6.79 17.04 19.90
N GLY A 275 6.47 17.86 18.88
CA GLY A 275 6.31 19.31 19.02
C GLY A 275 7.52 20.09 19.57
N GLY A 276 8.73 19.51 19.56
CA GLY A 276 9.92 20.09 20.22
C GLY A 276 10.02 19.83 21.73
N ARG A 277 9.26 18.84 22.23
CA ARG A 277 9.23 18.35 23.60
C ARG A 277 9.57 16.86 23.67
N VAL A 278 9.80 16.37 24.89
CA VAL A 278 9.78 14.94 25.20
C VAL A 278 8.40 14.59 25.75
N VAL A 279 7.78 13.54 25.20
CA VAL A 279 6.46 13.03 25.62
C VAL A 279 6.51 11.51 25.71
N ASP A 280 5.67 10.89 26.53
CA ASP A 280 5.52 9.43 26.56
C ASP A 280 4.56 8.96 25.45
N SER A 281 4.98 8.00 24.64
CA SER A 281 4.20 7.47 23.53
C SER A 281 4.45 5.97 23.31
N ILE A 282 3.46 5.24 22.79
CA ILE A 282 3.58 3.81 22.47
C ILE A 282 4.51 3.66 21.27
N GLY A 283 5.51 2.78 21.39
CA GLY A 283 6.56 2.65 20.37
C GLY A 283 7.67 3.70 20.49
N GLY A 284 7.71 4.49 21.58
CA GLY A 284 8.80 5.44 21.85
C GLY A 284 10.18 4.79 21.68
N GLY A 285 10.93 5.26 20.68
CA GLY A 285 12.20 4.66 20.24
C GLY A 285 12.31 4.42 18.73
N VAL A 286 11.19 4.19 18.02
CA VAL A 286 11.18 3.71 16.60
C VAL A 286 11.98 4.56 15.60
N CYS A 287 12.14 5.87 15.81
CA CYS A 287 12.97 6.72 14.93
C CYS A 287 14.47 6.36 14.97
N GLN A 288 14.95 5.71 16.04
CA GLN A 288 16.31 5.16 16.06
C GLN A 288 16.44 3.93 15.14
N ILE A 289 15.35 3.16 14.97
CA ILE A 289 15.27 2.04 14.02
C ILE A 289 15.34 2.59 12.60
N ALA A 290 14.50 3.60 12.30
CA ALA A 290 14.51 4.30 11.02
C ALA A 290 15.88 4.90 10.67
N THR A 291 16.54 5.56 11.63
CA THR A 291 17.89 6.10 11.46
C THR A 291 18.94 5.01 11.22
N THR A 292 18.84 3.87 11.91
CA THR A 292 19.83 2.78 11.75
C THR A 292 19.68 2.12 10.38
N LEU A 293 18.44 1.84 9.97
CA LEU A 293 18.11 1.34 8.63
C LEU A 293 18.57 2.31 7.53
N TYR A 294 18.26 3.60 7.66
CA TYR A 294 18.71 4.65 6.73
C TYR A 294 20.23 4.64 6.53
N ASN A 295 21.01 4.48 7.61
CA ASN A 295 22.47 4.46 7.52
C ASN A 295 23.04 3.14 6.95
N ALA A 296 22.36 2.01 7.13
CA ALA A 296 22.72 0.76 6.46
C ALA A 296 22.41 0.87 4.96
N ALA A 297 21.22 1.38 4.60
CA ALA A 297 20.78 1.61 3.23
C ALA A 297 21.69 2.58 2.46
N LEU A 298 22.12 3.69 3.09
CA LEU A 298 23.14 4.57 2.53
C LEU A 298 24.44 3.82 2.21
N ARG A 299 24.92 2.93 3.11
CA ARG A 299 26.17 2.19 2.91
C ARG A 299 26.05 1.09 1.85
N ALA A 300 24.87 0.49 1.73
CA ALA A 300 24.48 -0.37 0.63
C ALA A 300 24.21 0.41 -0.67
N GLU A 301 24.29 1.75 -0.65
CA GLU A 301 24.03 2.66 -1.77
C GLU A 301 22.64 2.47 -2.42
N LEU A 302 21.66 2.10 -1.59
CA LEU A 302 20.25 2.05 -1.98
C LEU A 302 19.67 3.44 -2.22
N GLU A 303 18.70 3.52 -3.12
CA GLU A 303 17.86 4.69 -3.31
C GLU A 303 17.00 4.94 -2.07
N ILE A 304 16.98 6.19 -1.60
CA ILE A 304 16.21 6.62 -0.43
C ILE A 304 15.04 7.48 -0.91
N THR A 305 13.97 6.82 -1.34
CA THR A 305 12.78 7.45 -1.94
C THR A 305 11.97 8.31 -0.95
N GLN A 306 12.10 8.09 0.36
CA GLN A 306 11.58 8.99 1.39
C GLN A 306 12.47 9.02 2.63
N ARG A 307 12.85 10.22 3.08
CA ARG A 307 13.49 10.47 4.39
C ARG A 307 13.21 11.89 4.86
N GLN A 308 12.93 12.07 6.15
CA GLN A 308 12.89 13.37 6.82
C GLN A 308 13.74 13.37 8.10
N ASN A 309 14.31 14.52 8.47
CA ASN A 309 15.06 14.67 9.72
C ASN A 309 14.13 14.81 10.95
N HIS A 310 14.71 14.63 12.14
CA HIS A 310 14.10 14.98 13.41
C HIS A 310 13.98 16.50 13.58
N SER A 311 12.97 16.94 14.34
CA SER A 311 12.78 18.37 14.68
C SER A 311 13.84 18.92 15.64
N MET A 312 14.62 18.06 16.31
CA MET A 312 15.72 18.37 17.22
C MET A 312 16.86 17.37 17.01
N ILE A 313 18.09 17.72 17.37
CA ILE A 313 19.24 16.80 17.24
C ILE A 313 19.10 15.56 18.13
N VAL A 314 19.41 14.39 17.59
CA VAL A 314 19.43 13.10 18.29
C VAL A 314 20.85 12.72 18.75
N GLY A 315 20.97 11.95 19.83
CA GLY A 315 22.26 11.62 20.44
C GLY A 315 23.01 10.43 19.84
N TYR A 316 22.35 9.61 19.01
CA TYR A 316 22.88 8.32 18.52
C TYR A 316 23.51 8.37 17.11
N VAL A 317 23.47 9.52 16.43
CA VAL A 317 24.17 9.80 15.16
C VAL A 317 24.59 11.28 15.09
N LYS A 318 25.46 11.65 14.14
CA LYS A 318 25.74 13.07 13.84
C LYS A 318 24.51 13.74 13.17
N PRO A 319 24.38 15.07 13.24
CA PRO A 319 23.38 15.81 12.47
C PRO A 319 23.42 15.45 10.98
N SER A 320 22.27 15.46 10.32
CA SER A 320 22.06 15.00 8.95
C SER A 320 22.34 13.52 8.66
N MET A 321 22.65 12.70 9.66
CA MET A 321 22.70 11.24 9.52
C MET A 321 21.45 10.54 10.08
N ASP A 322 20.40 11.27 10.46
CA ASP A 322 19.18 10.72 11.06
C ASP A 322 18.01 10.59 10.06
N ALA A 323 17.07 9.71 10.38
CA ALA A 323 15.75 9.63 9.74
C ALA A 323 14.66 9.50 10.83
N ALA A 324 13.56 10.23 10.68
CA ALA A 324 12.45 10.27 11.62
C ALA A 324 11.19 9.62 11.02
N ILE A 325 10.43 8.89 11.86
CA ILE A 325 9.09 8.38 11.54
C ILE A 325 8.07 9.12 12.42
N ALA A 326 6.90 9.47 11.88
CA ALA A 326 5.83 10.15 12.60
C ALA A 326 4.48 9.97 11.89
N GLY A 327 3.73 8.92 12.27
CA GLY A 327 2.50 8.53 11.57
C GLY A 327 2.73 8.32 10.07
N THR A 328 1.70 8.56 9.27
CA THR A 328 1.76 8.52 7.80
C THR A 328 2.48 9.74 7.17
N VAL A 329 2.96 10.70 7.98
CA VAL A 329 3.51 11.99 7.50
C VAL A 329 5.05 11.96 7.38
N LYS A 330 5.72 11.10 8.15
CA LYS A 330 7.17 10.87 8.02
C LYS A 330 7.49 9.39 8.05
N ASP A 331 8.34 8.98 7.12
CA ASP A 331 8.73 7.59 6.90
C ASP A 331 10.20 7.52 6.42
N ILE A 332 10.80 6.33 6.49
CA ILE A 332 12.00 5.96 5.76
C ILE A 332 11.60 4.93 4.69
N LYS A 333 11.72 5.31 3.42
CA LYS A 333 11.53 4.39 2.29
C LYS A 333 12.85 4.16 1.59
N ILE A 334 13.18 2.88 1.40
CA ILE A 334 14.40 2.41 0.75
C ILE A 334 14.00 1.51 -0.41
N THR A 335 14.60 1.73 -1.57
CA THR A 335 14.22 1.07 -2.83
C THR A 335 15.42 0.30 -3.37
N ASN A 336 15.20 -0.95 -3.80
CA ASN A 336 16.26 -1.77 -4.36
C ASN A 336 16.54 -1.38 -5.82
N ASN A 337 17.50 -0.49 -6.03
CA ASN A 337 17.98 -0.07 -7.35
C ASN A 337 19.08 -0.99 -7.95
N TYR A 338 19.33 -2.17 -7.37
CA TYR A 338 20.18 -3.20 -7.99
C TYR A 338 19.35 -4.10 -8.91
N SER A 339 20.00 -4.72 -9.90
CA SER A 339 19.41 -5.74 -10.78
C SER A 339 19.36 -7.15 -10.17
N THR A 340 19.62 -7.27 -8.86
CA THR A 340 19.55 -8.51 -8.07
C THR A 340 18.81 -8.23 -6.76
N PRO A 341 18.15 -9.23 -6.16
CA PRO A 341 17.51 -9.05 -4.86
C PRO A 341 18.50 -8.72 -3.75
N ILE A 342 17.97 -8.13 -2.67
CA ILE A 342 18.70 -7.84 -1.43
C ILE A 342 17.92 -8.37 -0.22
N TYR A 343 18.60 -8.61 0.90
CA TYR A 343 18.02 -9.06 2.18
C TYR A 343 18.35 -8.09 3.31
N VAL A 344 17.34 -7.72 4.10
CA VAL A 344 17.48 -6.81 5.25
C VAL A 344 17.51 -7.61 6.56
N GLU A 345 18.69 -7.72 7.16
CA GLU A 345 18.86 -8.22 8.52
C GLU A 345 18.72 -7.06 9.53
N GLY A 346 17.98 -7.26 10.61
CA GLY A 346 17.75 -6.25 11.66
C GLY A 346 17.64 -6.87 13.04
N TYR A 347 18.53 -6.53 13.97
CA TYR A 347 18.53 -7.11 15.31
C TYR A 347 19.07 -6.18 16.39
N THR A 348 18.70 -6.45 17.64
CA THR A 348 19.30 -5.83 18.83
C THR A 348 20.15 -6.83 19.60
N LYS A 349 21.39 -6.47 19.93
CA LYS A 349 22.29 -7.26 20.77
C LYS A 349 23.19 -6.33 21.59
N ASP A 350 23.50 -6.71 22.83
CA ASP A 350 24.46 -5.98 23.71
C ASP A 350 24.20 -4.46 23.82
N ARG A 351 22.91 -4.08 23.93
CA ARG A 351 22.39 -2.69 23.93
C ARG A 351 22.68 -1.87 22.67
N LYS A 352 22.94 -2.54 21.54
CA LYS A 352 23.09 -1.96 20.22
C LYS A 352 22.02 -2.47 19.27
N LEU A 353 21.58 -1.61 18.37
CA LEU A 353 20.68 -1.94 17.27
C LEU A 353 21.49 -1.92 15.98
N THR A 354 21.46 -3.02 15.22
CA THR A 354 22.18 -3.17 13.95
C THR A 354 21.20 -3.48 12.83
N PHE A 355 21.44 -2.88 11.67
CA PHE A 355 20.92 -3.34 10.38
C PHE A 355 22.08 -3.70 9.47
N THR A 356 21.97 -4.84 8.78
CA THR A 356 22.89 -5.28 7.73
C THR A 356 22.08 -5.61 6.49
N ILE A 357 22.46 -5.05 5.35
CA ILE A 357 21.84 -5.27 4.05
C ILE A 357 22.79 -6.13 3.24
N TYR A 358 22.27 -7.26 2.78
CA TYR A 358 22.98 -8.25 1.99
C TYR A 358 22.47 -8.28 0.55
N GLY A 359 23.29 -8.73 -0.38
CA GLY A 359 22.93 -8.86 -1.80
C GLY A 359 24.12 -9.39 -2.60
N LYS A 360 24.26 -8.92 -3.84
CA LYS A 360 25.41 -9.20 -4.71
C LYS A 360 26.28 -7.96 -4.84
N GLU A 361 27.53 -8.03 -4.41
CA GLU A 361 28.44 -6.89 -4.57
C GLU A 361 28.83 -6.73 -6.05
N THR A 362 28.66 -5.51 -6.55
CA THR A 362 28.93 -5.13 -7.94
C THR A 362 29.81 -3.89 -8.04
N ARG A 363 30.14 -3.26 -6.91
CA ARG A 363 30.98 -2.05 -6.82
C ARG A 363 32.47 -2.44 -6.85
N PRO A 364 33.36 -1.60 -7.43
CA PRO A 364 34.79 -1.89 -7.46
C PRO A 364 35.40 -2.03 -6.05
N ALA A 365 36.18 -3.09 -5.81
CA ALA A 365 36.76 -3.36 -4.49
C ALA A 365 37.80 -2.31 -4.00
N ASN A 366 38.30 -1.46 -4.90
CA ASN A 366 39.17 -0.32 -4.58
C ASN A 366 38.41 1.00 -4.34
N ARG A 367 37.07 0.98 -4.40
CA ARG A 367 36.18 2.11 -4.16
C ARG A 367 35.56 2.02 -2.77
N THR A 368 35.57 3.12 -2.02
CA THR A 368 34.90 3.24 -0.72
C THR A 368 33.98 4.46 -0.68
N VAL A 369 33.01 4.45 0.25
CA VAL A 369 32.08 5.57 0.46
C VAL A 369 32.04 6.01 1.92
N GLU A 370 32.15 7.31 2.17
CA GLU A 370 31.95 7.94 3.49
C GLU A 370 30.76 8.90 3.47
N TYR A 371 30.02 8.94 4.59
CA TYR A 371 28.88 9.84 4.79
C TYR A 371 29.26 10.94 5.80
N VAL A 372 29.69 12.09 5.27
CA VAL A 372 30.32 13.18 6.04
C VAL A 372 29.29 14.24 6.43
N SER A 373 28.95 14.27 7.71
CA SER A 373 28.13 15.31 8.34
C SER A 373 28.94 16.59 8.56
N GLU A 374 28.45 17.71 8.03
CA GLU A 374 29.04 19.04 8.19
C GLU A 374 28.06 19.99 8.91
N THR A 375 28.48 20.61 10.00
CA THR A 375 27.69 21.63 10.71
C THR A 375 27.94 23.01 10.12
N LEU A 376 26.91 23.63 9.55
CA LEU A 376 26.95 24.95 8.93
C LEU A 376 26.74 26.08 9.95
N SER A 377 25.87 25.85 10.94
CA SER A 377 25.68 26.76 12.08
C SER A 377 25.04 26.05 13.27
N SER A 378 25.14 26.65 14.46
CA SER A 378 24.37 26.23 15.63
C SER A 378 23.86 27.44 16.39
N PHE A 379 22.65 27.34 16.93
CA PHE A 379 21.93 28.43 17.57
C PHE A 379 21.47 28.04 18.98
N SER A 380 21.52 29.01 19.90
CA SER A 380 21.18 28.81 21.30
C SER A 380 19.68 28.57 21.49
N ALA A 381 19.31 27.78 22.50
CA ALA A 381 17.95 27.68 22.99
C ALA A 381 17.42 28.99 23.60
N GLY A 382 18.32 29.87 24.04
CA GLY A 382 17.99 31.03 24.87
C GLY A 382 17.71 30.66 26.32
N ALA A 383 17.17 31.60 27.09
CA ALA A 383 16.85 31.38 28.50
C ALA A 383 15.75 30.30 28.68
N PRO A 384 15.76 29.55 29.80
CA PRO A 384 14.71 28.60 30.14
C PRO A 384 13.31 29.24 30.15
N THR A 385 12.30 28.45 29.78
CA THR A 385 10.90 28.82 30.02
C THR A 385 10.49 28.33 31.40
N GLU A 386 10.17 29.26 32.29
CA GLU A 386 9.56 28.94 33.58
C GLU A 386 8.05 28.77 33.41
N GLN A 387 7.46 27.77 34.08
CA GLN A 387 6.03 27.51 34.08
C GLN A 387 5.57 27.28 35.52
N LEU A 388 4.50 27.96 35.94
CA LEU A 388 3.95 27.80 37.28
C LEU A 388 3.30 26.41 37.42
N ASP A 389 3.74 25.64 38.41
CA ASP A 389 3.15 24.38 38.84
C ASP A 389 2.58 24.59 40.26
N PRO A 390 1.26 24.86 40.40
CA PRO A 390 0.64 25.10 41.70
C PRO A 390 0.67 23.91 42.66
N SER A 391 1.03 22.71 42.20
CA SER A 391 1.19 21.52 43.06
C SER A 391 2.55 21.45 43.76
N MET A 392 3.54 22.21 43.28
CA MET A 392 4.87 22.28 43.88
C MET A 392 4.89 23.21 45.10
N ALA A 393 5.74 22.90 46.08
CA ALA A 393 5.93 23.75 47.26
C ALA A 393 6.40 25.17 46.87
N PRO A 394 5.99 26.23 47.60
CA PRO A 394 6.35 27.60 47.24
C PRO A 394 7.85 27.81 47.09
N GLY A 395 8.27 28.47 46.00
CA GLY A 395 9.68 28.69 45.64
C GLY A 395 10.45 27.47 45.13
N ALA A 396 9.87 26.25 45.14
CA ALA A 396 10.53 25.07 44.59
C ALA A 396 10.72 25.19 43.06
N ARG A 397 11.76 24.55 42.53
CA ARG A 397 12.10 24.57 41.10
C ARG A 397 12.45 23.15 40.62
N ARG A 398 11.85 22.71 39.50
CA ARG A 398 11.97 21.36 38.95
C ARG A 398 12.09 21.42 37.43
N GLN A 399 13.28 21.15 36.91
CA GLN A 399 13.50 21.10 35.47
C GLN A 399 12.90 19.81 34.89
N VAL A 400 12.04 19.94 33.88
CA VAL A 400 11.35 18.82 33.21
C VAL A 400 11.77 18.64 31.74
N GLN A 401 12.44 19.63 31.16
CA GLN A 401 13.07 19.51 29.84
C GLN A 401 14.45 20.16 29.83
N SER A 402 15.42 19.53 29.16
CA SER A 402 16.76 20.08 28.92
C SER A 402 16.75 21.07 27.75
N ALA A 403 17.68 22.03 27.76
CA ALA A 403 17.87 22.92 26.62
C ALA A 403 18.65 22.19 25.51
N HIS A 404 18.07 22.10 24.31
CA HIS A 404 18.76 21.58 23.13
C HIS A 404 19.16 22.74 22.22
N ARG A 405 20.45 22.81 21.85
CA ARG A 405 20.89 23.74 20.79
C ARG A 405 20.27 23.35 19.44
N GLY A 406 19.92 24.35 18.65
CA GLY A 406 19.55 24.16 17.26
C GLY A 406 20.79 24.05 16.39
N VAL A 407 20.67 23.39 15.25
CA VAL A 407 21.77 23.12 14.31
C VAL A 407 21.25 23.24 12.89
N LYS A 408 22.06 23.82 11.99
CA LYS A 408 21.91 23.64 10.54
C LYS A 408 23.10 22.84 10.05
N SER A 409 22.87 21.76 9.30
CA SER A 409 23.91 20.85 8.82
C SER A 409 23.60 20.31 7.43
N ARG A 410 24.57 19.66 6.80
CA ARG A 410 24.39 18.93 5.55
C ARG A 410 25.10 17.58 5.60
N LEU A 411 24.60 16.62 4.81
CA LEU A 411 25.25 15.33 4.60
C LEU A 411 25.83 15.24 3.19
N TRP A 412 27.14 14.96 3.12
CA TRP A 412 27.84 14.61 1.90
C TRP A 412 27.98 13.09 1.79
N LYS A 413 27.79 12.56 0.58
CA LYS A 413 28.41 11.30 0.14
C LYS A 413 29.78 11.66 -0.43
N VAL A 414 30.83 11.04 0.07
CA VAL A 414 32.20 11.16 -0.46
C VAL A 414 32.59 9.80 -1.00
N VAL A 415 33.02 9.73 -2.25
CA VAL A 415 33.52 8.51 -2.89
C VAL A 415 35.02 8.63 -3.08
N THR A 416 35.72 7.57 -2.68
CA THR A 416 37.17 7.48 -2.73
C THR A 416 37.56 6.25 -3.55
N VAL A 417 38.49 6.41 -4.50
CA VAL A 417 39.05 5.31 -5.30
C VAL A 417 40.56 5.32 -5.15
N ASP A 418 41.17 4.16 -4.86
CA ASP A 418 42.61 4.02 -4.60
C ASP A 418 43.17 4.98 -3.52
N GLY A 419 42.31 5.41 -2.58
CA GLY A 419 42.64 6.37 -1.52
C GLY A 419 42.51 7.86 -1.90
N VAL A 420 42.10 8.18 -3.13
CA VAL A 420 41.87 9.55 -3.62
C VAL A 420 40.37 9.84 -3.71
N GLU A 421 39.93 11.00 -3.21
CA GLU A 421 38.55 11.47 -3.37
C GLU A 421 38.23 11.75 -4.85
N THR A 422 37.25 11.03 -5.41
CA THR A 422 36.82 11.15 -6.81
C THR A 422 35.46 11.82 -6.97
N GLU A 423 34.61 11.77 -5.95
CA GLU A 423 33.24 12.33 -5.99
C GLU A 423 32.86 12.90 -4.61
N ARG A 424 32.17 14.04 -4.60
CA ARG A 424 31.58 14.63 -3.40
C ARG A 424 30.19 15.16 -3.71
N THR A 425 29.17 14.39 -3.35
CA THR A 425 27.76 14.63 -3.71
C THR A 425 26.96 15.07 -2.48
N LEU A 426 26.30 16.21 -2.58
CA LEU A 426 25.42 16.73 -1.53
C LEU A 426 24.11 15.94 -1.54
N LEU A 427 23.79 15.25 -0.44
CA LEU A 427 22.53 14.50 -0.33
C LEU A 427 21.38 15.42 0.09
N HIS A 428 21.58 16.20 1.16
CA HIS A 428 20.58 17.13 1.69
C HIS A 428 21.19 18.12 2.69
N THR A 429 20.39 19.09 3.11
CA THR A 429 20.73 20.08 4.15
C THR A 429 19.56 20.20 5.13
N ASP A 430 19.80 19.88 6.39
CA ASP A 430 18.78 19.84 7.45
C ASP A 430 18.84 21.07 8.37
N THR A 431 17.73 21.32 9.06
CA THR A 431 17.67 22.25 10.18
C THR A 431 16.95 21.59 11.36
N TYR A 432 17.58 21.63 12.53
CA TYR A 432 17.10 21.11 13.80
C TYR A 432 16.82 22.31 14.71
N ASN A 433 15.60 22.38 15.23
CA ASN A 433 15.18 23.49 16.08
C ASN A 433 15.90 23.44 17.43
N ALA A 434 16.19 24.61 17.98
CA ALA A 434 16.57 24.74 19.37
C ALA A 434 15.31 24.60 20.25
N SER A 435 15.42 23.94 21.39
CA SER A 435 14.34 23.86 22.38
C SER A 435 14.82 24.35 23.74
N LYS A 436 13.99 25.15 24.40
CA LYS A 436 14.28 25.70 25.73
C LYS A 436 14.26 24.61 26.79
N ALA A 437 15.08 24.78 27.82
CA ALA A 437 14.84 24.10 29.08
C ALA A 437 13.48 24.55 29.63
N ILE A 438 12.69 23.62 30.16
CA ILE A 438 11.42 23.93 30.84
C ILE A 438 11.64 23.68 32.32
N VAL A 439 11.41 24.70 33.13
CA VAL A 439 11.52 24.65 34.59
C VAL A 439 10.14 24.91 35.19
N LEU A 440 9.59 23.90 35.85
CA LEU A 440 8.41 24.07 36.68
C LEU A 440 8.81 24.80 37.95
N VAL A 441 8.04 25.80 38.34
CA VAL A 441 8.26 26.61 39.54
C VAL A 441 7.02 26.57 40.42
N GLY A 442 7.19 26.41 41.73
CA GLY A 442 6.08 26.48 42.68
C GLY A 442 5.56 27.92 42.83
N PRO A 443 4.45 28.12 43.56
CA PRO A 443 3.93 29.45 43.89
C PRO A 443 4.99 30.37 44.51
N PRO A 444 4.86 31.70 44.40
CA PRO A 444 5.75 32.61 45.10
C PRO A 444 5.68 32.35 46.61
N VAL A 445 6.84 32.30 47.27
CA VAL A 445 6.90 32.30 48.73
C VAL A 445 6.28 33.61 49.21
N ALA A 446 5.25 33.53 50.05
CA ALA A 446 4.61 34.72 50.61
C ALA A 446 5.67 35.54 51.39
N PRO A 447 5.70 36.88 51.24
CA PRO A 447 6.59 37.70 52.05
C PRO A 447 6.29 37.49 53.54
N PRO A 448 7.30 37.54 54.43
CA PRO A 448 7.05 37.44 55.86
C PRO A 448 6.06 38.53 56.28
N ALA A 449 5.05 38.14 57.05
CA ALA A 449 4.07 39.09 57.56
C ALA A 449 4.80 40.21 58.34
N PRO A 450 4.35 41.48 58.24
CA PRO A 450 4.95 42.56 59.01
C PRO A 450 4.99 42.20 60.49
N ALA A 451 6.17 42.37 61.11
CA ALA A 451 6.33 42.07 62.52
C ALA A 451 5.30 42.87 63.34
N VAL A 452 4.47 42.15 64.11
CA VAL A 452 3.57 42.78 65.08
C VAL A 452 4.45 43.55 66.07
N PRO A 453 4.21 44.86 66.31
CA PRO A 453 5.05 45.62 67.22
C PRO A 453 5.09 44.98 68.61
N GLU A 454 6.30 44.75 69.14
CA GLU A 454 6.47 44.26 70.51
C GLU A 454 5.82 45.25 71.48
N GLN A 455 5.03 44.72 72.43
CA GLN A 455 4.63 45.51 73.58
C GLN A 455 5.87 45.81 74.43
N PRO A 456 6.03 47.05 74.95
CA PRO A 456 7.23 47.43 75.69
C PRO A 456 7.37 46.57 76.96
N PRO A 457 8.59 46.09 77.28
CA PRO A 457 8.81 45.14 78.37
C PRO A 457 8.57 45.77 79.74
N VAL A 458 7.96 44.99 80.64
CA VAL A 458 7.85 45.33 82.07
C VAL A 458 9.23 45.20 82.72
N VAL A 459 9.70 46.27 83.37
CA VAL A 459 11.04 46.35 83.97
C VAL A 459 11.05 45.76 85.40
N PRO A 460 11.87 44.75 85.70
CA PRO A 460 12.23 44.38 87.07
C PRO A 460 13.45 45.20 87.52
N ALA A 461 13.38 45.80 88.72
CA ALA A 461 14.53 46.47 89.33
C ALA A 461 15.48 45.44 89.99
N GLN A 462 16.78 45.71 89.99
CA GLN A 462 17.76 44.91 90.76
C GLN A 462 17.73 45.28 92.26
N PRO A 463 17.94 44.31 93.17
CA PRO A 463 18.17 44.58 94.59
C PRO A 463 19.60 45.09 94.87
N ASP A 464 19.76 45.77 96.00
CA ASP A 464 21.03 46.27 96.52
C ASP A 464 21.72 45.23 97.42
N GLU A 465 23.06 45.29 97.58
CA GLU A 465 23.81 44.35 98.44
C GLU A 465 23.93 44.85 99.89
N SER A 466 23.29 44.17 100.86
CA SER A 466 23.71 44.25 102.27
C SER A 466 23.08 43.22 103.23
N GLN A 467 23.91 42.77 104.19
CA GLN A 467 23.61 42.14 105.49
C GLN A 467 23.21 40.64 105.60
N THR A 468 24.23 39.82 105.86
CA THR A 468 24.43 38.95 107.07
C THR A 468 23.31 38.04 107.63
N SER A 469 23.64 36.74 107.76
CA SER A 469 23.49 35.87 108.98
C SER A 469 22.73 34.53 108.83
N GLN A 470 23.37 33.43 109.28
CA GLN A 470 22.79 32.24 109.97
C GLN A 470 21.84 31.30 109.16
N GLN A 471 22.16 29.99 109.05
CA GLN A 471 21.68 28.86 109.88
C GLN A 471 20.16 28.55 109.72
N GLU A 472 19.68 27.30 109.59
CA GLU A 472 20.30 25.97 109.73
C GLU A 472 19.45 24.84 109.08
N GLY A 473 20.07 23.73 108.64
CA GLY A 473 19.50 22.39 108.89
C GLY A 473 18.75 21.61 107.77
N THR A 474 19.06 20.30 107.74
CA THR A 474 18.23 19.14 107.34
C THR A 474 17.96 18.79 105.86
N GLN A 475 18.54 17.64 105.47
CA GLN A 475 18.14 16.66 104.42
C GLN A 475 16.91 15.80 104.92
N PRO A 476 16.43 14.70 104.27
CA PRO A 476 16.90 13.95 103.08
C PRO A 476 15.82 13.46 102.06
N SER A 477 16.27 12.77 100.99
CA SER A 477 15.60 11.62 100.30
C SER A 477 14.38 11.85 99.37
N ALA A 478 14.10 11.01 98.36
CA ALA A 478 14.83 9.87 97.74
C ALA A 478 14.25 9.48 96.35
N ALA A 479 14.90 8.51 95.66
CA ALA A 479 14.45 7.72 94.49
C ALA A 479 14.27 8.48 93.15
N GLU A 480 14.85 8.10 92.00
CA GLU A 480 14.82 6.82 91.23
C GLU A 480 13.46 6.54 90.54
N GLY A 481 13.40 6.11 89.27
CA GLY A 481 14.45 5.95 88.26
C GLY A 481 14.08 4.99 87.10
N THR A 482 14.56 5.28 85.87
CA THR A 482 14.57 4.41 84.65
C THR A 482 13.19 3.97 84.10
N ASP A 483 13.01 3.37 82.91
CA ASP A 483 13.96 2.76 81.94
C ASP A 483 13.44 2.71 80.47
N ARG A 484 14.35 2.44 79.51
CA ARG A 484 14.20 1.84 78.16
C ARG A 484 13.24 2.42 77.08
N GLY A 485 13.79 2.57 75.86
CA GLY A 485 13.11 2.29 74.57
C GLY A 485 13.72 1.04 73.93
N PRO A 486 13.87 0.91 72.59
CA PRO A 486 13.11 1.50 71.47
C PRO A 486 12.62 0.41 70.45
N GLY A 487 11.79 0.73 69.44
CA GLY A 487 11.57 -0.23 68.33
C GLY A 487 10.46 0.03 67.31
N VAL A 488 10.81 -0.25 66.05
CA VAL A 488 10.02 -0.45 64.80
C VAL A 488 8.56 -0.95 64.87
N ALA A 489 7.71 -0.45 63.95
CA ALA A 489 6.75 -1.25 63.15
C ALA A 489 6.03 -0.39 62.07
N ALA A 490 5.46 -1.05 61.06
CA ALA A 490 4.37 -0.54 60.21
C ALA A 490 3.11 -1.41 60.45
N PRO A 491 1.90 -0.87 60.22
CA PRO A 491 0.90 -1.54 59.36
C PRO A 491 0.38 -0.56 58.28
N GLU A 492 0.10 -0.97 57.04
CA GLU A 492 -0.98 -1.85 56.53
C GLU A 492 -2.37 -1.19 56.35
N THR A 493 -3.07 -1.72 55.36
CA THR A 493 -4.28 -1.25 54.68
C THR A 493 -5.57 -1.29 55.52
N THR A 494 -6.56 -0.46 55.15
CA THR A 494 -7.95 -0.91 54.89
C THR A 494 -8.79 0.21 54.24
N GLY A 495 -9.89 -0.15 53.56
CA GLY A 495 -10.94 0.80 53.15
C GLY A 495 -11.18 0.90 51.64
N ALA A 496 -12.17 0.16 51.14
CA ALA A 496 -12.69 0.29 49.78
C ALA A 496 -14.21 0.50 49.81
N SER A 497 -14.77 1.33 48.91
CA SER A 497 -16.09 1.13 48.27
C SER A 497 -16.49 2.26 47.30
N GLN A 498 -16.51 1.92 46.00
CA GLN A 498 -17.53 2.34 45.01
C GLN A 498 -17.68 3.86 44.69
N PRO A 499 -18.48 4.26 43.66
CA PRO A 499 -18.11 4.01 42.27
C PRO A 499 -18.17 5.29 41.40
N ALA A 500 -17.19 5.51 40.52
CA ALA A 500 -17.22 6.60 39.56
C ALA A 500 -18.08 6.27 38.32
N VAL A 501 -18.88 7.24 37.87
CA VAL A 501 -19.86 7.09 36.78
C VAL A 501 -19.18 7.07 35.40
N GLN A 502 -19.72 6.28 34.46
CA GLN A 502 -19.29 6.30 33.06
C GLN A 502 -19.57 7.68 32.41
N ALA A 503 -18.62 8.18 31.63
CA ALA A 503 -18.82 9.32 30.74
C ALA A 503 -18.47 8.90 29.30
N GLU A 504 -19.41 9.10 28.38
CA GLU A 504 -19.21 8.82 26.96
C GLU A 504 -18.27 9.86 26.32
N PRO A 505 -17.33 9.46 25.44
CA PRO A 505 -16.58 10.41 24.62
C PRO A 505 -17.52 11.06 23.59
N GLN A 506 -17.76 12.37 23.71
CA GLN A 506 -18.47 13.13 22.69
C GLN A 506 -17.66 13.17 21.39
N ALA A 507 -18.33 12.98 20.25
CA ALA A 507 -17.68 13.09 18.95
C ALA A 507 -17.23 14.53 18.66
N PRO A 508 -16.01 14.76 18.13
CA PRO A 508 -15.56 16.10 17.73
C PRO A 508 -16.33 16.58 16.50
N ALA A 509 -16.76 17.84 16.51
CA ALA A 509 -17.53 18.45 15.43
C ALA A 509 -16.71 18.63 14.14
N GLN A 510 -17.40 18.55 12.99
CA GLN A 510 -16.81 18.86 11.68
C GLN A 510 -16.51 20.37 11.55
N PRO A 511 -15.35 20.76 11.00
CA PRO A 511 -15.16 22.10 10.44
C PRO A 511 -15.96 22.26 9.14
N GLU A 512 -16.54 23.44 8.91
CA GLU A 512 -17.31 23.74 7.70
C GLU A 512 -16.42 23.80 6.45
N ALA A 513 -16.95 23.37 5.30
CA ALA A 513 -16.22 23.34 4.04
C ALA A 513 -16.22 24.71 3.33
N SER A 514 -15.06 25.35 3.24
CA SER A 514 -14.82 26.50 2.35
C SER A 514 -14.36 26.03 0.96
N ALA A 515 -15.22 26.19 -0.04
CA ALA A 515 -14.91 25.77 -1.41
C ALA A 515 -13.85 26.69 -2.08
N PRO A 516 -12.84 26.14 -2.78
CA PRO A 516 -11.99 26.90 -3.69
C PRO A 516 -12.73 27.19 -5.02
N PRO A 517 -12.35 28.24 -5.77
CA PRO A 517 -12.98 28.57 -7.05
C PRO A 517 -12.56 27.62 -8.17
N GLU A 518 -13.47 27.38 -9.12
CA GLU A 518 -13.17 26.68 -10.36
C GLU A 518 -12.18 27.47 -11.22
N THR A 519 -11.26 26.79 -11.90
CA THR A 519 -10.45 27.37 -12.99
C THR A 519 -10.10 26.27 -13.99
N SER A 520 -10.80 26.25 -15.12
CA SER A 520 -10.64 25.24 -16.15
C SER A 520 -9.30 25.36 -16.87
N ALA A 521 -8.47 24.32 -16.81
CA ALA A 521 -7.26 24.17 -17.60
C ALA A 521 -7.36 22.88 -18.44
N GLN A 522 -7.19 23.00 -19.75
CA GLN A 522 -7.32 21.88 -20.68
C GLN A 522 -6.04 21.04 -20.70
N ILE A 523 -6.17 19.72 -20.69
CA ILE A 523 -5.06 18.77 -20.87
C ILE A 523 -4.80 18.61 -22.38
N PRO A 524 -3.58 18.82 -22.88
CA PRO A 524 -3.22 18.56 -24.27
C PRO A 524 -3.06 17.06 -24.55
N VAL A 525 -3.46 16.63 -25.75
CA VAL A 525 -3.39 15.24 -26.23
C VAL A 525 -1.93 14.88 -26.60
N PRO A 526 -1.45 13.64 -26.35
CA PRO A 526 -0.15 13.18 -26.85
C PRO A 526 -0.10 13.15 -28.38
N ALA A 527 1.03 13.51 -28.98
CA ALA A 527 1.23 13.47 -30.42
C ALA A 527 1.56 12.04 -30.91
N GLU A 528 1.03 11.67 -32.08
CA GLU A 528 1.28 10.37 -32.71
C GLU A 528 2.73 10.24 -33.21
N THR A 529 3.28 9.02 -33.15
CA THR A 529 4.61 8.72 -33.70
C THR A 529 4.48 8.30 -35.17
N PRO A 530 5.16 8.95 -36.13
CA PRO A 530 5.10 8.57 -37.54
C PRO A 530 5.87 7.26 -37.82
N ALA A 531 5.33 6.44 -38.71
CA ALA A 531 5.90 5.14 -39.11
C ALA A 531 7.20 5.27 -39.94
N PRO A 532 8.08 4.25 -39.94
CA PRO A 532 9.34 4.28 -40.69
C PRO A 532 9.13 4.16 -42.21
N VAL A 533 10.03 4.79 -42.96
CA VAL A 533 10.11 4.74 -44.44
C VAL A 533 11.12 3.64 -44.85
N PRO A 534 10.83 2.81 -45.88
CA PRO A 534 11.67 1.66 -46.25
C PRO A 534 13.02 2.04 -46.87
N GLU A 535 13.94 1.07 -46.86
CA GLU A 535 15.37 1.22 -47.15
C GLU A 535 15.69 1.56 -48.62
N GLY A 536 16.66 2.47 -48.81
CA GLY A 536 17.21 2.85 -50.11
C GLY A 536 18.59 2.22 -50.35
N ASN A 537 18.68 1.33 -51.34
CA ASN A 537 19.89 0.55 -51.68
C ASN A 537 21.09 1.42 -52.11
N ALA A 538 22.26 1.20 -51.51
CA ALA A 538 23.55 1.76 -51.94
C ALA A 538 24.70 0.77 -51.67
N ALA A 539 25.60 0.59 -52.65
CA ALA A 539 26.69 -0.38 -52.59
C ALA A 539 28.04 0.24 -52.18
N PRO A 540 28.96 -0.53 -51.58
CA PRO A 540 30.35 -0.11 -51.33
C PRO A 540 31.28 -0.48 -52.51
N GLU A 541 32.06 0.49 -53.00
CA GLU A 541 33.24 0.24 -53.84
C GLU A 541 34.53 0.15 -53.01
N ALA A 542 35.52 -0.56 -53.57
CA ALA A 542 36.97 -0.39 -53.41
C ALA A 542 37.53 -0.02 -52.03
N GLY A 543 38.07 -1.03 -51.32
CA GLY A 543 38.82 -0.86 -50.08
C GLY A 543 40.28 -0.44 -50.22
N MET A 544 40.99 -0.58 -49.10
CA MET A 544 42.44 -0.84 -48.96
C MET A 544 42.67 -1.64 -47.67
#